data_AF-A0A2V9S5B2-F1
#
_entry.id   AF-A0A2V9S5B2-F1
#
_cell.length_a   1.000
_cell.length_b   1.000
_cell.length_c   1.000
_cell.angle_alpha   90.00
_cell.angle_beta   90.00
_cell.angle_gamma   90.00
#
_symmetry.space_group_name_H-M   'P 1'
#
loop_
_entity.id
_entity.type
_entity.pdbx_description
1 polymer ?
#
loop_
_entity_poly.entity_id
_entity_poly.type
_entity_poly.pdbx_seq_one_letter_code
_entity_poly.pdbx_strand_id
1 'polypeptide(L)'
;MSVTRRNFLATTRLAAAAPFVLGTTNKSGSKLPIVGDADHQYEAIHDWGQPPANIKYGNTHGVCEDSQGHIYIHHTVHADSESADTIVVFDEAGKFVRSWGKQYKGGAHGLMLRKEGTEEFLYLCDYAHAIVTKRTLKGEEVFTLGYPVESPAYDPSRNNGRVLYQPTNLAIAPNGDIYIADGYGSSYINQYTKDAQFIRTFGGQGKDAGQLNCPHGIWVDTRAETPVLVVADRSNHRLQRFTLDGKHIDFILDTTKLPCHFHERNGEVVLPDLWSKVVVLDRNNKVIATLGDAGYTQEDWMKVRAQDRATFPPGKFICPHSACFDHAGNIFVVEWVEVGRVTKLRKIA
;
A
#
# COMPACT_ATOMS: atom_id res chain seq x y z
N MET A 1 35.18 16.97 -77.38
CA MET A 1 35.92 17.66 -76.30
C MET A 1 34.95 18.43 -75.44
N SER A 2 35.24 18.53 -74.14
CA SER A 2 34.49 19.25 -73.09
C SER A 2 33.30 18.50 -72.47
N VAL A 3 33.59 17.90 -71.32
CA VAL A 3 32.65 17.52 -70.26
C VAL A 3 32.55 18.69 -69.30
N THR A 4 31.35 19.14 -68.94
CA THR A 4 31.13 19.83 -67.66
C THR A 4 29.83 19.37 -67.01
N ARG A 5 30.01 18.71 -65.87
CA ARG A 5 29.01 18.25 -64.91
C ARG A 5 28.35 19.44 -64.22
N ARG A 6 27.01 19.46 -64.14
CA ARG A 6 26.28 19.96 -62.97
C ARG A 6 25.01 19.14 -62.76
N ASN A 7 25.04 18.36 -61.68
CA ASN A 7 23.92 17.59 -61.15
C ASN A 7 22.89 18.54 -60.54
N PHE A 8 21.61 18.35 -60.86
CA PHE A 8 20.51 18.81 -60.01
C PHE A 8 19.56 17.62 -59.80
N LEU A 9 19.84 16.84 -58.74
CA LEU A 9 18.93 15.83 -58.23
C LEU A 9 17.96 16.52 -57.28
N ALA A 10 16.69 16.61 -57.68
CA ALA A 10 15.61 16.94 -56.77
C ALA A 10 15.34 15.71 -55.89
N THR A 11 15.76 15.78 -54.62
CA THR A 11 15.41 14.79 -53.60
C THR A 11 14.09 15.20 -52.94
N THR A 12 13.04 14.44 -53.26
CA THR A 12 11.77 14.44 -52.53
C THR A 12 12.03 13.96 -51.10
N ARG A 13 11.92 14.84 -50.11
CA ARG A 13 11.94 14.44 -48.69
C ARG A 13 10.54 13.96 -48.32
N LEU A 14 10.35 12.64 -48.20
CA LEU A 14 9.25 12.10 -47.38
C LEU A 14 9.53 12.49 -45.92
N ALA A 15 8.64 13.29 -45.33
CA ALA A 15 8.59 13.47 -43.90
C ALA A 15 8.02 12.18 -43.29
N ALA A 16 8.91 11.29 -42.83
CA ALA A 16 8.51 10.21 -41.95
C ALA A 16 8.16 10.82 -40.59
N ALA A 17 6.87 10.92 -40.29
CA ALA A 17 6.39 11.16 -38.93
C ALA A 17 6.78 9.94 -38.09
N ALA A 18 7.88 10.05 -37.34
CA ALA A 18 8.23 9.05 -36.34
C ALA A 18 7.17 9.10 -35.21
N PRO A 19 6.62 7.96 -34.79
CA PRO A 19 5.70 7.94 -33.66
C PRO A 19 6.46 8.39 -32.40
N PHE A 20 5.87 9.35 -31.69
CA PHE A 20 6.32 9.73 -30.35
C PHE A 20 6.13 8.53 -29.42
N VAL A 21 7.19 7.74 -29.27
CA VAL A 21 7.33 6.83 -28.13
C VAL A 21 7.82 7.69 -26.97
N LEU A 22 6.88 8.17 -26.16
CA LEU A 22 7.15 8.75 -24.84
C LEU A 22 7.54 7.64 -23.86
N GLY A 23 8.72 7.07 -24.08
CA GLY A 23 9.47 6.37 -23.05
C GLY A 23 10.44 7.36 -22.45
N THR A 24 10.05 8.01 -21.35
CA THR A 24 10.98 8.82 -20.55
C THR A 24 11.95 7.89 -19.83
N THR A 25 12.97 7.40 -20.55
CA THR A 25 14.21 6.99 -19.91
C THR A 25 15.02 8.25 -19.67
N ASN A 26 15.23 8.57 -18.40
CA ASN A 26 16.19 9.57 -17.97
C ASN A 26 17.53 9.29 -18.67
N LYS A 27 17.95 10.15 -19.60
CA LYS A 27 19.28 10.11 -20.22
C LYS A 27 20.33 10.76 -19.29
N SER A 28 20.39 10.30 -18.05
CA SER A 28 21.58 10.41 -17.21
C SER A 28 22.13 9.01 -17.02
N GLY A 29 23.41 8.80 -17.33
CA GLY A 29 24.12 7.52 -17.14
C GLY A 29 24.33 7.11 -15.68
N SER A 30 23.41 7.45 -14.77
CA SER A 30 23.41 6.96 -13.39
C SER A 30 22.66 5.65 -13.31
N LYS A 31 23.34 4.58 -12.88
CA LYS A 31 22.68 3.32 -12.50
C LYS A 31 21.61 3.60 -11.44
N LEU A 32 20.49 2.89 -11.51
CA LEU A 32 19.46 2.97 -10.46
C LEU A 32 20.08 2.57 -9.12
N PRO A 33 19.66 3.19 -8.01
CA PRO A 33 20.11 2.78 -6.68
C PRO A 33 19.73 1.31 -6.43
N ILE A 34 20.68 0.54 -5.89
CA ILE A 34 20.42 -0.82 -5.43
C ILE A 34 20.15 -0.75 -3.93
N VAL A 35 19.09 -1.44 -3.48
CA VAL A 35 18.71 -1.56 -2.07
C VAL A 35 18.65 -3.02 -1.66
N GLY A 36 18.84 -3.26 -0.36
CA GLY A 36 18.89 -4.60 0.21
C GLY A 36 20.26 -5.26 0.09
N ASP A 37 20.35 -6.47 0.62
CA ASP A 37 21.59 -7.22 0.79
C ASP A 37 21.37 -8.68 0.40
N ALA A 38 22.48 -9.39 0.12
CA ALA A 38 22.50 -10.82 -0.20
C ALA A 38 21.45 -11.20 -1.28
N ASP A 39 20.54 -12.11 -0.97
CA ASP A 39 19.55 -12.67 -1.90
C ASP A 39 18.32 -11.77 -2.11
N HIS A 40 18.29 -10.60 -1.47
CA HIS A 40 17.18 -9.64 -1.50
C HIS A 40 17.64 -8.28 -2.01
N GLN A 41 18.29 -8.27 -3.17
CA GLN A 41 18.72 -7.04 -3.85
C GLN A 41 17.69 -6.57 -4.88
N TYR A 42 17.47 -5.25 -4.91
CA TYR A 42 16.49 -4.63 -5.80
C TYR A 42 17.03 -3.32 -6.39
N GLU A 43 16.73 -3.06 -7.66
CA GLU A 43 16.87 -1.73 -8.24
C GLU A 43 15.66 -0.89 -7.84
N ALA A 44 15.91 0.24 -7.19
CA ALA A 44 14.86 1.17 -6.76
C ALA A 44 14.48 2.13 -7.89
N ILE A 45 13.28 1.97 -8.42
CA ILE A 45 12.66 2.86 -9.39
C ILE A 45 11.62 3.71 -8.64
N HIS A 46 12.08 4.85 -8.12
CA HIS A 46 11.17 5.84 -7.54
C HIS A 46 10.33 6.50 -8.61
N ASP A 47 9.16 7.01 -8.21
CA ASP A 47 8.23 7.71 -9.10
C ASP A 47 7.76 6.84 -10.27
N TRP A 48 7.61 5.54 -9.99
CA TRP A 48 7.09 4.57 -10.93
C TRP A 48 5.60 4.80 -11.15
N GLY A 49 5.16 4.73 -12.41
CA GLY A 49 3.76 4.94 -12.76
C GLY A 49 3.35 6.41 -12.59
N GLN A 50 3.34 7.17 -13.69
CA GLN A 50 2.93 8.57 -13.65
C GLN A 50 1.47 8.70 -14.06
N PRO A 51 0.58 9.18 -13.18
CA PRO A 51 -0.79 9.45 -13.55
C PRO A 51 -0.87 10.60 -14.58
N PRO A 52 -2.01 10.76 -15.28
CA PRO A 52 -2.22 11.93 -16.13
C PRO A 52 -2.15 13.23 -15.33
N ALA A 53 -1.79 14.34 -15.99
CA ALA A 53 -1.47 15.62 -15.34
C ALA A 53 -2.59 16.21 -14.45
N ASN A 54 -3.84 15.83 -14.70
CA ASN A 54 -5.00 16.26 -13.91
C ASN A 54 -5.15 15.50 -12.58
N ILE A 55 -4.41 14.41 -12.38
CA ILE A 55 -4.37 13.64 -11.12
C ILE A 55 -3.03 13.90 -10.45
N LYS A 56 -3.09 14.46 -9.23
CA LYS A 56 -1.91 14.61 -8.38
C LYS A 56 -2.08 13.78 -7.12
N TYR A 57 -1.07 12.98 -6.81
CA TYR A 57 -1.06 12.20 -5.58
C TYR A 57 -0.99 13.09 -4.34
N GLY A 58 -1.83 12.77 -3.37
CA GLY A 58 -1.58 13.16 -1.98
C GLY A 58 -0.74 12.07 -1.33
N ASN A 59 -0.95 11.83 -0.03
CA ASN A 59 -0.33 10.66 0.60
C ASN A 59 -0.86 9.37 -0.06
N THR A 60 0.05 8.47 -0.40
CA THR A 60 -0.27 7.17 -0.99
C THR A 60 -0.27 6.10 0.11
N HIS A 61 -1.39 5.41 0.30
CA HIS A 61 -1.62 4.58 1.49
C HIS A 61 -1.79 3.08 1.22
N GLY A 62 -2.18 2.69 0.01
CA GLY A 62 -2.43 1.30 -0.35
C GLY A 62 -1.92 0.95 -1.74
N VAL A 63 -1.40 -0.27 -1.89
CA VAL A 63 -0.98 -0.84 -3.17
C VAL A 63 -1.29 -2.33 -3.25
N CYS A 64 -1.80 -2.78 -4.40
CA CYS A 64 -1.99 -4.20 -4.69
C CYS A 64 -1.91 -4.46 -6.21
N GLU A 65 -1.76 -5.72 -6.59
CA GLU A 65 -1.75 -6.20 -7.97
C GLU A 65 -2.92 -7.16 -8.21
N ASP A 66 -3.59 -7.05 -9.37
CA ASP A 66 -4.61 -8.01 -9.80
C ASP A 66 -4.03 -9.18 -10.62
N SER A 67 -4.85 -10.18 -10.92
CA SER A 67 -4.43 -11.34 -11.72
C SER A 67 -3.98 -11.01 -13.15
N GLN A 68 -4.25 -9.81 -13.66
CA GLN A 68 -3.83 -9.33 -14.98
C GLN A 68 -2.55 -8.48 -14.93
N GLY A 69 -1.95 -8.31 -13.75
CA GLY A 69 -0.75 -7.50 -13.56
C GLY A 69 -1.02 -6.00 -13.48
N HIS A 70 -2.27 -5.58 -13.28
CA HIS A 70 -2.54 -4.17 -13.03
C HIS A 70 -2.21 -3.80 -11.58
N ILE A 71 -1.55 -2.67 -11.42
CA ILE A 71 -1.16 -2.12 -10.12
C ILE A 71 -2.15 -1.03 -9.71
N TYR A 72 -2.77 -1.19 -8.55
CA TYR A 72 -3.75 -0.26 -7.99
C TYR A 72 -3.08 0.54 -6.87
N ILE A 73 -3.22 1.86 -6.92
CA ILE A 73 -2.70 2.79 -5.91
C ILE A 73 -3.87 3.54 -5.28
N HIS A 74 -3.98 3.48 -3.95
CA HIS A 74 -4.97 4.24 -3.18
C HIS A 74 -4.31 5.46 -2.51
N HIS A 75 -4.82 6.66 -2.74
CA HIS A 75 -4.23 7.90 -2.24
C HIS A 75 -5.27 8.93 -1.77
N THR A 76 -4.83 9.87 -0.94
CA THR A 76 -5.72 10.88 -0.32
C THR A 76 -6.11 12.04 -1.24
N VAL A 77 -5.57 12.07 -2.46
CA VAL A 77 -5.66 13.18 -3.44
C VAL A 77 -4.95 14.45 -2.97
N HIS A 78 -4.09 15.03 -3.82
CA HIS A 78 -3.46 16.31 -3.50
C HIS A 78 -4.48 17.46 -3.53
N ALA A 79 -4.25 18.52 -2.75
CA ALA A 79 -5.12 19.71 -2.80
C ALA A 79 -5.18 20.34 -4.21
N ASP A 80 -4.05 20.35 -4.91
CA ASP A 80 -3.91 20.89 -6.27
C ASP A 80 -4.29 19.90 -7.41
N SER A 81 -4.88 18.75 -7.07
CA SER A 81 -5.36 17.79 -8.06
C SER A 81 -6.69 18.27 -8.66
N GLU A 82 -6.81 18.28 -9.98
CA GLU A 82 -8.08 18.61 -10.66
C GLU A 82 -9.08 17.45 -10.53
N SER A 83 -8.58 16.21 -10.61
CA SER A 83 -9.36 15.01 -10.32
C SER A 83 -9.49 14.78 -8.82
N ALA A 84 -10.64 14.25 -8.42
CA ALA A 84 -10.91 13.79 -7.06
C ALA A 84 -10.73 12.27 -6.88
N ASP A 85 -10.39 11.53 -7.93
CA ASP A 85 -10.24 10.08 -7.89
C ASP A 85 -9.11 9.66 -6.93
N THR A 86 -9.36 8.60 -6.14
CA THR A 86 -8.44 8.10 -5.11
C THR A 86 -7.77 6.80 -5.49
N ILE A 87 -8.33 6.06 -6.46
CA ILE A 87 -7.74 4.86 -7.03
C ILE A 87 -7.18 5.19 -8.40
N VAL A 88 -5.90 4.90 -8.58
CA VAL A 88 -5.21 5.01 -9.88
C VAL A 88 -4.68 3.63 -10.24
N VAL A 89 -4.92 3.22 -11.48
CA VAL A 89 -4.56 1.90 -11.98
C VAL A 89 -3.55 2.01 -13.11
N PHE A 90 -2.48 1.24 -13.03
CA PHE A 90 -1.44 1.12 -14.06
C PHE A 90 -1.35 -0.31 -14.59
N ASP A 91 -0.82 -0.48 -15.79
CA ASP A 91 -0.31 -1.77 -16.23
C ASP A 91 1.08 -2.07 -15.64
N GLU A 92 1.61 -3.26 -15.89
CA GLU A 92 2.93 -3.72 -15.41
C GLU A 92 4.10 -2.81 -15.80
N ALA A 93 3.94 -2.02 -16.88
CA ALA A 93 4.93 -1.09 -17.40
C ALA A 93 4.80 0.31 -16.77
N GLY A 94 3.77 0.55 -15.96
CA GLY A 94 3.51 1.84 -15.32
C GLY A 94 2.73 2.81 -16.20
N LYS A 95 2.08 2.33 -17.27
CA LYS A 95 1.20 3.15 -18.09
C LYS A 95 -0.17 3.24 -17.42
N PHE A 96 -0.69 4.45 -17.32
CA PHE A 96 -2.02 4.70 -16.77
C PHE A 96 -3.11 3.95 -17.56
N VAL A 97 -3.99 3.26 -16.84
CA VAL A 97 -5.14 2.52 -17.38
C VAL A 97 -6.44 3.26 -17.09
N ARG A 98 -6.70 3.58 -15.81
CA ARG A 98 -7.93 4.24 -15.35
C ARG A 98 -7.78 4.81 -13.94
N SER A 99 -8.72 5.65 -13.55
CA SER A 99 -8.91 6.12 -12.17
C SER A 99 -10.39 6.12 -11.79
N TRP A 100 -10.67 6.07 -10.49
CA TRP A 100 -12.02 6.19 -9.92
C TRP A 100 -11.94 6.45 -8.41
N GLY A 101 -13.10 6.53 -7.74
CA GLY A 101 -13.16 6.56 -6.28
C GLY A 101 -13.26 7.95 -5.67
N LYS A 102 -13.74 8.96 -6.43
CA LYS A 102 -13.91 10.34 -5.93
C LYS A 102 -14.65 10.49 -4.60
N GLN A 103 -15.53 9.54 -4.26
CA GLN A 103 -16.25 9.51 -3.00
C GLN A 103 -15.36 9.25 -1.77
N TYR A 104 -14.14 8.75 -1.96
CA TYR A 104 -13.18 8.47 -0.87
C TYR A 104 -12.12 9.56 -0.72
N LYS A 105 -12.29 10.72 -1.38
CA LYS A 105 -11.30 11.80 -1.37
C LYS A 105 -10.92 12.17 0.07
N GLY A 106 -9.63 12.18 0.38
CA GLY A 106 -9.08 12.47 1.72
C GLY A 106 -9.13 11.29 2.71
N GLY A 107 -9.87 10.22 2.40
CA GLY A 107 -10.11 9.11 3.31
C GLY A 107 -9.26 7.86 3.08
N ALA A 108 -8.46 7.83 2.01
CA ALA A 108 -7.73 6.65 1.61
C ALA A 108 -6.87 6.05 2.73
N HIS A 109 -7.00 4.74 2.97
CA HIS A 109 -6.09 3.98 3.82
C HIS A 109 -5.83 2.58 3.26
N GLY A 110 -6.22 1.51 3.98
CA GLY A 110 -6.08 0.13 3.54
C GLY A 110 -6.68 -0.14 2.16
N LEU A 111 -5.94 -0.89 1.35
CA LEU A 111 -6.33 -1.42 0.06
C LEU A 111 -5.88 -2.88 0.03
N MET A 112 -6.83 -3.79 -0.14
CA MET A 112 -6.53 -5.22 -0.27
C MET A 112 -7.30 -5.78 -1.46
N LEU A 113 -6.63 -6.56 -2.29
CA LEU A 113 -7.26 -7.37 -3.32
C LEU A 113 -7.54 -8.78 -2.76
N ARG A 114 -8.74 -9.29 -3.02
CA ARG A 114 -9.12 -10.66 -2.66
C ARG A 114 -9.75 -11.35 -3.85
N LYS A 115 -9.23 -12.55 -4.17
CA LYS A 115 -9.90 -13.48 -5.07
C LYS A 115 -10.98 -14.25 -4.32
N GLU A 116 -12.17 -14.30 -4.90
CA GLU A 116 -13.33 -15.05 -4.40
C GLU A 116 -13.92 -15.88 -5.53
N GLY A 117 -13.69 -17.20 -5.46
CA GLY A 117 -14.01 -18.09 -6.58
C GLY A 117 -13.20 -17.69 -7.83
N THR A 118 -13.90 -17.29 -8.88
CA THR A 118 -13.31 -16.85 -10.16
C THR A 118 -13.14 -15.35 -10.28
N GLU A 119 -13.65 -14.56 -9.32
CA GLU A 119 -13.66 -13.09 -9.39
C GLU A 119 -12.65 -12.47 -8.41
N GLU A 120 -12.29 -11.22 -8.67
CA GLU A 120 -11.42 -10.43 -7.80
C GLU A 120 -12.14 -9.16 -7.34
N PHE A 121 -12.00 -8.87 -6.06
CA PHE A 121 -12.61 -7.71 -5.40
C PHE A 121 -11.56 -6.89 -4.68
N LEU A 122 -11.80 -5.58 -4.63
CA LEU A 122 -11.04 -4.65 -3.83
C LEU A 122 -11.78 -4.37 -2.54
N TYR A 123 -11.06 -4.44 -1.44
CA TYR A 123 -11.51 -4.04 -0.13
C TYR A 123 -10.74 -2.79 0.29
N LEU A 124 -11.48 -1.77 0.70
CA LEU A 124 -10.96 -0.43 1.00
C LEU A 124 -11.34 -0.05 2.42
N CYS A 125 -10.40 0.50 3.17
CA CYS A 125 -10.68 1.25 4.39
C CYS A 125 -10.65 2.75 4.07
N ASP A 126 -11.71 3.43 4.48
CA ASP A 126 -11.79 4.88 4.46
C ASP A 126 -11.86 5.40 5.91
N TYR A 127 -10.73 5.88 6.40
CA TYR A 127 -10.59 6.26 7.80
C TYR A 127 -11.28 7.60 8.11
N ALA A 128 -11.43 8.48 7.11
CA ALA A 128 -12.00 9.81 7.30
C ALA A 128 -13.53 9.75 7.29
N HIS A 129 -14.11 8.89 6.45
CA HIS A 129 -15.55 8.65 6.36
C HIS A 129 -16.02 7.50 7.26
N ALA A 130 -15.11 6.85 7.99
CA ALA A 130 -15.42 5.81 8.97
C ALA A 130 -16.14 4.59 8.34
N ILE A 131 -15.68 4.16 7.16
CA ILE A 131 -16.27 3.04 6.43
C ILE A 131 -15.22 2.02 5.95
N VAL A 132 -15.67 0.78 5.82
CA VAL A 132 -14.97 -0.28 5.09
C VAL A 132 -15.84 -0.72 3.93
N THR A 133 -15.27 -0.94 2.77
CA THR A 133 -16.07 -1.20 1.58
C THR A 133 -15.47 -2.22 0.63
N LYS A 134 -16.33 -3.02 0.02
CA LYS A 134 -15.99 -3.98 -1.03
C LYS A 134 -16.46 -3.46 -2.38
N ARG A 135 -15.57 -3.55 -3.37
CA ARG A 135 -15.77 -3.08 -4.73
C ARG A 135 -15.33 -4.11 -5.76
N THR A 136 -15.93 -4.06 -6.95
CA THR A 136 -15.34 -4.73 -8.13
C THR A 136 -14.04 -4.02 -8.52
N LEU A 137 -13.21 -4.65 -9.37
CA LEU A 137 -11.98 -4.00 -9.90
C LEU A 137 -12.26 -2.71 -10.71
N LYS A 138 -13.52 -2.45 -11.07
CA LYS A 138 -13.98 -1.24 -11.75
C LYS A 138 -14.58 -0.19 -10.80
N GLY A 139 -14.63 -0.48 -9.50
CA GLY A 139 -15.14 0.45 -8.49
C GLY A 139 -16.65 0.36 -8.26
N GLU A 140 -17.33 -0.65 -8.78
CA GLU A 140 -18.76 -0.85 -8.52
C GLU A 140 -18.97 -1.37 -7.10
N GLU A 141 -20.02 -0.89 -6.42
CA GLU A 141 -20.32 -1.27 -5.05
C GLU A 141 -20.80 -2.71 -4.93
N VAL A 142 -20.15 -3.47 -4.03
CA VAL A 142 -20.67 -4.75 -3.54
C VAL A 142 -21.30 -4.57 -2.16
N PHE A 143 -20.56 -3.99 -1.21
CA PHE A 143 -21.12 -3.54 0.08
C PHE A 143 -20.29 -2.42 0.71
N THR A 144 -20.87 -1.74 1.69
CA THR A 144 -20.20 -0.76 2.55
C THR A 144 -20.64 -0.98 3.99
N LEU A 145 -19.68 -0.97 4.92
CA LEU A 145 -19.87 -1.11 6.36
C LEU A 145 -19.44 0.18 7.06
N GLY A 146 -20.23 0.61 8.04
CA GLY A 146 -19.81 1.60 9.04
C GLY A 146 -19.24 0.92 10.30
N TYR A 147 -19.21 1.65 11.40
CA TYR A 147 -18.84 1.11 12.70
C TYR A 147 -19.84 0.02 13.17
N PRO A 148 -19.41 -0.97 13.98
CA PRO A 148 -20.30 -2.01 14.49
C PRO A 148 -21.16 -1.47 15.63
N VAL A 149 -22.42 -1.14 15.30
CA VAL A 149 -23.42 -0.62 16.25
C VAL A 149 -23.76 -1.61 17.35
N GLU A 150 -23.60 -2.91 17.07
CA GLU A 150 -23.89 -4.02 17.98
C GLU A 150 -22.82 -4.17 19.06
N SER A 151 -21.64 -3.58 18.86
CA SER A 151 -20.52 -3.71 19.77
C SER A 151 -20.56 -2.64 20.87
N PRO A 152 -20.60 -3.03 22.17
CA PRO A 152 -20.54 -2.07 23.28
C PRO A 152 -19.23 -1.25 23.33
N ALA A 153 -18.20 -1.65 22.57
CA ALA A 153 -16.98 -0.89 22.40
C ALA A 153 -17.22 0.46 21.70
N TYR A 154 -18.29 0.56 20.91
CA TYR A 154 -18.63 1.73 20.09
C TYR A 154 -19.88 2.48 20.58
N ASP A 155 -20.35 2.18 21.80
CA ASP A 155 -21.44 2.93 22.41
C ASP A 155 -21.07 4.42 22.55
N PRO A 156 -21.80 5.34 21.89
CA PRO A 156 -21.51 6.78 21.95
C PRO A 156 -21.54 7.36 23.37
N SER A 157 -22.29 6.75 24.29
CA SER A 157 -22.37 7.19 25.70
C SER A 157 -21.02 7.10 26.41
N ARG A 158 -20.11 6.25 25.93
CA ARG A 158 -18.75 6.09 26.49
C ARG A 158 -17.80 7.22 26.13
N ASN A 159 -18.17 8.08 25.17
CA ASN A 159 -17.31 9.16 24.69
C ASN A 159 -18.09 10.41 24.30
N ASN A 160 -18.86 10.97 25.23
CA ASN A 160 -19.58 12.24 25.07
C ASN A 160 -20.44 12.32 23.80
N GLY A 161 -21.07 11.20 23.42
CA GLY A 161 -21.89 11.08 22.22
C GLY A 161 -21.11 10.85 20.92
N ARG A 162 -19.80 10.62 20.97
CA ARG A 162 -18.95 10.39 19.79
C ARG A 162 -18.59 8.93 19.62
N VAL A 163 -18.73 8.42 18.40
CA VAL A 163 -18.18 7.12 18.00
C VAL A 163 -16.76 7.32 17.51
N LEU A 164 -15.79 6.59 18.09
CA LEU A 164 -14.40 6.59 17.65
C LEU A 164 -14.15 5.36 16.79
N TYR A 165 -14.44 5.48 15.50
CA TYR A 165 -14.19 4.42 14.52
C TYR A 165 -13.54 5.04 13.28
N GLN A 166 -12.30 4.66 13.01
CA GLN A 166 -11.51 5.12 11.88
C GLN A 166 -10.65 3.93 11.39
N PRO A 167 -11.21 3.09 10.51
CA PRO A 167 -10.58 1.84 10.10
C PRO A 167 -9.32 2.11 9.28
N THR A 168 -8.27 1.35 9.57
CA THR A 168 -6.97 1.46 8.90
C THR A 168 -6.82 0.35 7.87
N ASN A 169 -7.01 -0.91 8.25
CA ASN A 169 -6.83 -2.03 7.34
C ASN A 169 -7.77 -3.18 7.68
N LEU A 170 -7.79 -4.21 6.84
CA LEU A 170 -8.57 -5.41 7.04
C LEU A 170 -7.87 -6.65 6.49
N ALA A 171 -8.26 -7.81 7.01
CA ALA A 171 -7.82 -9.12 6.53
C ALA A 171 -9.02 -10.04 6.36
N ILE A 172 -8.92 -10.99 5.43
CA ILE A 172 -9.97 -11.98 5.16
C ILE A 172 -9.44 -13.38 5.42
N ALA A 173 -10.08 -14.09 6.35
CA ALA A 173 -9.74 -15.47 6.67
C ALA A 173 -10.16 -16.46 5.57
N PRO A 174 -9.66 -17.71 5.58
CA PRO A 174 -10.04 -18.73 4.60
C PRO A 174 -11.54 -19.00 4.51
N ASN A 175 -12.27 -18.90 5.62
CA ASN A 175 -13.73 -19.05 5.68
C ASN A 175 -14.50 -17.83 5.14
N GLY A 176 -13.78 -16.75 4.77
CA GLY A 176 -14.35 -15.49 4.28
C GLY A 176 -14.66 -14.48 5.39
N ASP A 177 -14.43 -14.80 6.66
CA ASP A 177 -14.61 -13.83 7.74
C ASP A 177 -13.66 -12.64 7.56
N ILE A 178 -14.17 -11.46 7.87
CA ILE A 178 -13.50 -10.18 7.68
C ILE A 178 -13.07 -9.66 9.05
N TYR A 179 -11.79 -9.32 9.20
CA TYR A 179 -11.22 -8.71 10.40
C TYR A 179 -10.80 -7.29 10.08
N ILE A 180 -11.39 -6.30 10.74
CA ILE A 180 -11.12 -4.88 10.50
C ILE A 180 -10.38 -4.31 11.70
N ALA A 181 -9.23 -3.68 11.44
CA ALA A 181 -8.48 -2.92 12.42
C ALA A 181 -8.99 -1.48 12.49
N ASP A 182 -9.48 -1.08 13.67
CA ASP A 182 -9.85 0.30 13.98
C ASP A 182 -8.66 1.08 14.53
N GLY A 183 -7.67 1.32 13.67
CA GLY A 183 -6.37 1.84 14.07
C GLY A 183 -6.35 3.30 14.49
N TYR A 184 -7.17 4.15 13.86
CA TYR A 184 -7.20 5.57 14.20
C TYR A 184 -8.34 5.94 15.17
N GLY A 185 -9.28 5.01 15.40
CA GLY A 185 -10.33 5.15 16.40
C GLY A 185 -9.95 4.49 17.72
N SER A 186 -10.70 3.46 18.09
CA SER A 186 -10.70 2.88 19.44
C SER A 186 -9.69 1.74 19.65
N SER A 187 -8.84 1.43 18.66
CA SER A 187 -7.84 0.36 18.71
C SER A 187 -8.42 -1.05 18.94
N TYR A 188 -9.64 -1.30 18.47
CA TYR A 188 -10.22 -2.64 18.45
C TYR A 188 -10.02 -3.34 17.11
N ILE A 189 -10.16 -4.67 17.13
CA ILE A 189 -10.39 -5.49 15.96
C ILE A 189 -11.86 -5.92 15.94
N ASN A 190 -12.50 -5.75 14.80
CA ASN A 190 -13.90 -6.12 14.58
C ASN A 190 -13.98 -7.27 13.59
N GLN A 191 -14.67 -8.35 13.97
CA GLN A 191 -14.86 -9.52 13.12
C GLN A 191 -16.28 -9.53 12.57
N TYR A 192 -16.38 -9.79 11.26
CA TYR A 192 -17.63 -9.98 10.53
C TYR A 192 -17.59 -11.29 9.77
N THR A 193 -18.75 -11.84 9.44
CA THR A 193 -18.87 -12.95 8.50
C THR A 193 -18.52 -12.48 7.07
N LYS A 194 -18.38 -13.43 6.14
CA LYS A 194 -18.25 -13.15 4.70
C LYS A 194 -19.41 -12.31 4.12
N ASP A 195 -20.59 -12.41 4.75
CA ASP A 195 -21.82 -11.70 4.37
C ASP A 195 -21.99 -10.41 5.18
N ALA A 196 -20.88 -9.92 5.73
CA ALA A 196 -20.76 -8.65 6.42
C ALA A 196 -21.64 -8.51 7.68
N GLN A 197 -21.97 -9.64 8.33
CA GLN A 197 -22.70 -9.65 9.60
C GLN A 197 -21.72 -9.59 10.78
N PHE A 198 -21.98 -8.71 11.76
CA PHE A 198 -21.11 -8.57 12.92
C PHE A 198 -21.04 -9.86 13.75
N ILE A 199 -19.83 -10.25 14.16
CA ILE A 199 -19.58 -11.40 15.03
C ILE A 199 -19.15 -10.95 16.42
N ARG A 200 -18.04 -10.20 16.51
CA ARG A 200 -17.47 -9.76 17.78
C ARG A 200 -16.46 -8.62 17.62
N THR A 201 -16.13 -8.02 18.75
CA THR A 201 -15.02 -7.07 18.90
C THR A 201 -14.06 -7.59 19.97
N PHE A 202 -12.76 -7.47 19.72
CA PHE A 202 -11.71 -7.78 20.70
C PHE A 202 -10.52 -6.82 20.53
N GLY A 203 -9.52 -6.92 21.41
CA GLY A 203 -8.44 -5.95 21.47
C GLY A 203 -8.80 -4.78 22.38
N GLY A 204 -8.59 -3.57 21.87
CA GLY A 204 -8.84 -2.32 22.59
C GLY A 204 -7.55 -1.66 23.03
N GLN A 205 -7.65 -0.34 23.27
CA GLN A 205 -6.48 0.47 23.54
C GLN A 205 -5.68 0.01 24.77
N GLY A 206 -4.38 -0.24 24.60
CA GLY A 206 -3.48 -0.55 25.72
C GLY A 206 -2.14 -1.15 25.30
N LYS A 207 -1.41 -1.69 26.27
CA LYS A 207 -0.04 -2.24 26.09
C LYS A 207 0.10 -3.68 26.52
N ASP A 208 -0.88 -4.22 27.22
CA ASP A 208 -0.85 -5.60 27.71
C ASP A 208 -1.04 -6.60 26.57
N ALA A 209 -0.82 -7.88 26.85
CA ALA A 209 -1.09 -8.97 25.91
C ALA A 209 -2.56 -8.96 25.50
N GLY A 210 -2.81 -8.90 24.19
CA GLY A 210 -4.15 -8.84 23.63
C GLY A 210 -4.79 -7.46 23.61
N GLN A 211 -4.14 -6.42 24.17
CA GLN A 211 -4.49 -5.03 23.92
C GLN A 211 -3.65 -4.48 22.77
N LEU A 212 -4.17 -3.50 22.05
CA LEU A 212 -3.57 -2.91 20.86
C LEU A 212 -3.50 -1.39 21.01
N ASN A 213 -2.60 -0.74 20.29
CA ASN A 213 -2.52 0.72 20.22
C ASN A 213 -2.20 1.12 18.78
N CYS A 214 -3.20 1.70 18.12
CA CYS A 214 -3.17 1.94 16.69
C CYS A 214 -2.89 0.66 15.88
N PRO A 215 -3.74 -0.37 15.98
CA PRO A 215 -3.65 -1.54 15.11
C PRO A 215 -3.77 -1.09 13.65
N HIS A 216 -2.70 -1.28 12.88
CA HIS A 216 -2.57 -0.62 11.60
C HIS A 216 -2.73 -1.61 10.44
N GLY A 217 -1.66 -2.32 10.07
CA GLY A 217 -1.74 -3.47 9.19
C GLY A 217 -2.32 -4.68 9.91
N ILE A 218 -3.07 -5.52 9.20
CA ILE A 218 -3.64 -6.76 9.71
C ILE A 218 -3.59 -7.83 8.64
N TRP A 219 -3.32 -9.07 9.03
CA TRP A 219 -3.11 -10.17 8.10
C TRP A 219 -3.54 -11.50 8.73
N VAL A 220 -4.19 -12.36 7.96
CA VAL A 220 -4.42 -13.75 8.35
C VAL A 220 -3.28 -14.60 7.79
N ASP A 221 -2.34 -14.96 8.66
CA ASP A 221 -1.22 -15.83 8.32
C ASP A 221 -1.70 -17.27 8.18
N THR A 222 -1.57 -17.80 6.97
CA THR A 222 -1.97 -19.16 6.57
C THR A 222 -0.77 -20.02 6.18
N ARG A 223 0.46 -19.58 6.49
CA ARG A 223 1.68 -20.36 6.18
C ARG A 223 1.81 -21.64 7.01
N ALA A 224 1.15 -21.68 8.17
CA ALA A 224 1.00 -22.87 9.01
C ALA A 224 -0.39 -23.50 8.86
N GLU A 225 -0.54 -24.75 9.30
CA GLU A 225 -1.80 -25.51 9.23
C GLU A 225 -2.96 -24.78 9.92
N THR A 226 -2.72 -24.23 11.11
CA THR A 226 -3.69 -23.42 11.84
C THR A 226 -3.47 -21.94 11.54
N PRO A 227 -4.43 -21.27 10.88
CA PRO A 227 -4.30 -19.84 10.61
C PRO A 227 -4.30 -19.01 11.88
N VAL A 228 -3.52 -17.93 11.87
CA VAL A 228 -3.47 -16.95 12.95
C VAL A 228 -3.64 -15.55 12.39
N LEU A 229 -4.20 -14.65 13.19
CA LEU A 229 -4.30 -13.24 12.86
C LEU A 229 -3.07 -12.51 13.38
N VAL A 230 -2.36 -11.81 12.51
CA VAL A 230 -1.20 -10.98 12.84
C VAL A 230 -1.60 -9.52 12.71
N VAL A 231 -1.38 -8.75 13.77
CA VAL A 231 -1.73 -7.33 13.84
C VAL A 231 -0.46 -6.52 14.04
N ALA A 232 -0.26 -5.51 13.20
CA ALA A 232 0.74 -4.47 13.39
C ALA A 232 0.26 -3.52 14.50
N ASP A 233 0.75 -3.75 15.72
CA ASP A 233 0.45 -2.94 16.90
C ASP A 233 1.36 -1.70 16.92
N ARG A 234 1.07 -0.79 15.98
CA ARG A 234 2.04 0.20 15.49
C ARG A 234 2.59 1.11 16.57
N SER A 235 1.72 1.67 17.40
CA SER A 235 2.13 2.62 18.45
C SER A 235 2.79 1.93 19.64
N ASN A 236 2.75 0.60 19.71
CA ASN A 236 3.50 -0.19 20.69
C ASN A 236 4.77 -0.82 20.09
N HIS A 237 5.11 -0.50 18.82
CA HIS A 237 6.35 -0.93 18.16
C HIS A 237 6.54 -2.45 18.11
N ARG A 238 5.46 -3.19 17.89
CA ARG A 238 5.47 -4.66 17.88
C ARG A 238 4.44 -5.24 16.90
N LEU A 239 4.55 -6.54 16.64
CA LEU A 239 3.46 -7.29 16.03
C LEU A 239 2.88 -8.23 17.09
N GLN A 240 1.57 -8.48 17.02
CA GLN A 240 0.88 -9.43 17.89
C GLN A 240 0.20 -10.50 17.07
N ARG A 241 0.30 -11.76 17.51
CA ARG A 241 -0.46 -12.87 16.95
C ARG A 241 -1.65 -13.20 17.83
N PHE A 242 -2.77 -13.48 17.18
CA PHE A 242 -4.02 -13.90 17.78
C PHE A 242 -4.52 -15.15 17.09
N THR A 243 -5.27 -15.96 17.82
CA THR A 243 -6.16 -16.94 17.20
C THR A 243 -7.25 -16.21 16.42
N LEU A 244 -7.90 -16.91 15.49
CA LEU A 244 -9.04 -16.34 14.73
C LEU A 244 -10.27 -16.02 15.60
N ASP A 245 -10.37 -16.56 16.83
CA ASP A 245 -11.39 -16.18 17.82
C ASP A 245 -10.95 -15.02 18.74
N GLY A 246 -9.80 -14.39 18.46
CA GLY A 246 -9.38 -13.13 19.09
C GLY A 246 -8.58 -13.28 20.38
N LYS A 247 -8.07 -14.48 20.68
CA LYS A 247 -7.21 -14.70 21.86
C LYS A 247 -5.76 -14.43 21.49
N HIS A 248 -5.07 -13.65 22.29
CA HIS A 248 -3.65 -13.41 22.13
C HIS A 248 -2.85 -14.72 22.22
N ILE A 249 -1.87 -14.88 21.31
CA ILE A 249 -0.94 -16.00 21.28
C ILE A 249 0.41 -15.53 21.83
N ASP A 250 1.08 -14.64 21.09
CA ASP A 250 2.40 -14.11 21.43
C ASP A 250 2.73 -12.80 20.67
N PHE A 251 3.90 -12.26 20.97
CA PHE A 251 4.49 -11.12 20.28
C PHE A 251 5.53 -11.56 19.26
N ILE A 252 5.60 -10.84 18.14
CA ILE A 252 6.78 -10.85 17.25
C ILE A 252 7.49 -9.51 17.47
N LEU A 253 8.70 -9.60 18.02
CA LEU A 253 9.52 -8.45 18.42
C LEU A 253 10.73 -8.31 17.48
N ASP A 254 11.44 -7.18 17.62
CA ASP A 254 12.69 -6.88 16.93
C ASP A 254 12.62 -6.93 15.39
N THR A 255 11.42 -6.71 14.83
CA THR A 255 11.20 -6.66 13.38
C THR A 255 11.13 -5.24 12.85
N THR A 256 10.38 -4.37 13.52
CA THR A 256 9.97 -3.04 13.03
C THR A 256 9.80 -2.07 14.19
N LYS A 257 9.75 -0.77 13.89
CA LYS A 257 9.40 0.28 14.83
C LYS A 257 7.98 0.77 14.61
N LEU A 258 7.56 1.13 13.40
CA LEU A 258 6.20 1.59 13.08
C LEU A 258 5.61 0.72 11.97
N PRO A 259 5.27 -0.55 12.24
CA PRO A 259 4.74 -1.47 11.23
C PRO A 259 3.43 -0.97 10.65
N CYS A 260 3.31 -0.96 9.32
CA CYS A 260 2.15 -0.37 8.64
C CYS A 260 1.29 -1.35 7.84
N HIS A 261 1.87 -2.38 7.23
CA HIS A 261 1.16 -3.29 6.33
C HIS A 261 1.82 -4.67 6.30
N PHE A 262 1.14 -5.66 5.73
CA PHE A 262 1.71 -6.97 5.42
C PHE A 262 1.27 -7.39 4.03
N HIS A 263 2.18 -7.94 3.25
CA HIS A 263 1.81 -8.70 2.07
C HIS A 263 2.72 -9.93 1.97
N GLU A 264 2.10 -11.10 1.90
CA GLU A 264 2.81 -12.38 1.87
C GLU A 264 2.86 -12.93 0.45
N ARG A 265 4.00 -13.51 0.08
CA ARG A 265 4.16 -14.29 -1.14
C ARG A 265 5.23 -15.36 -0.92
N ASN A 266 4.91 -16.61 -1.25
CA ASN A 266 5.84 -17.75 -1.24
C ASN A 266 6.55 -18.02 0.11
N GLY A 267 5.95 -17.57 1.21
CA GLY A 267 6.44 -17.69 2.58
C GLY A 267 7.14 -16.44 3.10
N GLU A 268 7.46 -15.48 2.24
CA GLU A 268 8.06 -14.20 2.62
C GLU A 268 6.98 -13.14 2.82
N VAL A 269 7.21 -12.23 3.76
CA VAL A 269 6.30 -11.13 4.05
C VAL A 269 7.03 -9.82 3.87
N VAL A 270 6.54 -8.96 2.97
CA VAL A 270 6.99 -7.57 2.89
C VAL A 270 6.18 -6.73 3.88
N LEU A 271 6.90 -5.98 4.71
CA LEU A 271 6.35 -5.20 5.81
C LEU A 271 6.99 -3.80 5.80
N PRO A 272 6.27 -2.77 5.32
CA PRO A 272 6.72 -1.39 5.39
C PRO A 272 6.65 -0.87 6.84
N ASP A 273 7.73 -0.24 7.25
CA ASP A 273 7.89 0.41 8.55
C ASP A 273 7.96 1.92 8.33
N LEU A 274 6.98 2.65 8.85
CA LEU A 274 6.86 4.11 8.67
C LEU A 274 8.14 4.84 9.04
N TRP A 275 8.99 4.22 9.86
CA TRP A 275 10.32 4.67 10.22
C TRP A 275 11.35 4.46 9.09
N SER A 276 11.03 4.94 7.89
CA SER A 276 11.93 5.08 6.74
C SER A 276 12.51 3.80 6.12
N LYS A 277 11.89 2.64 6.31
CA LYS A 277 12.40 1.37 5.75
C LYS A 277 11.32 0.36 5.41
N VAL A 278 11.65 -0.61 4.56
CA VAL A 278 10.82 -1.79 4.32
C VAL A 278 11.57 -3.01 4.79
N VAL A 279 10.94 -3.87 5.58
CA VAL A 279 11.54 -5.14 6.02
C VAL A 279 10.91 -6.31 5.28
N VAL A 280 11.70 -7.34 5.02
CA VAL A 280 11.22 -8.62 4.51
C VAL A 280 11.42 -9.66 5.59
N LEU A 281 10.36 -10.40 5.91
CA LEU A 281 10.37 -11.47 6.88
C LEU A 281 10.30 -12.84 6.18
N ASP A 282 10.97 -13.84 6.74
CA ASP A 282 10.83 -15.24 6.31
C ASP A 282 9.57 -15.92 6.87
N ARG A 283 9.43 -17.23 6.57
CA ARG A 283 8.35 -18.10 7.07
C ARG A 283 8.26 -18.19 8.59
N ASN A 284 9.34 -17.86 9.30
CA ASN A 284 9.44 -17.90 10.75
C ASN A 284 9.37 -16.50 11.38
N ASN A 285 8.98 -15.49 10.61
CA ASN A 285 8.93 -14.08 11.02
C ASN A 285 10.29 -13.48 11.39
N LYS A 286 11.38 -14.00 10.85
CA LYS A 286 12.73 -13.43 10.99
C LYS A 286 13.01 -12.43 9.88
N VAL A 287 13.59 -11.29 10.24
CA VAL A 287 14.03 -10.28 9.27
C VAL A 287 15.16 -10.88 8.43
N ILE A 288 14.93 -10.98 7.12
CA ILE A 288 15.90 -11.46 6.13
C ILE A 288 16.42 -10.35 5.22
N ALA A 289 15.70 -9.22 5.14
CA ALA A 289 16.19 -8.04 4.44
C ALA A 289 15.64 -6.74 5.06
N THR A 290 16.43 -5.67 4.98
CA THR A 290 16.00 -4.29 5.24
C THR A 290 16.31 -3.45 4.01
N LEU A 291 15.27 -2.88 3.41
CA LEU A 291 15.33 -2.20 2.11
C LEU A 291 15.14 -0.70 2.30
N GLY A 292 16.03 0.08 1.69
CA GLY A 292 15.90 1.53 1.54
C GLY A 292 15.93 2.33 2.85
N ASP A 293 16.51 1.79 3.92
CA ASP A 293 16.60 2.47 5.22
C ASP A 293 17.41 3.77 5.11
N ALA A 294 16.77 4.90 5.44
CA ALA A 294 17.39 6.22 5.44
C ALA A 294 18.10 6.56 6.77
N GLY A 295 17.91 5.76 7.82
CA GLY A 295 18.47 6.01 9.15
C GLY A 295 17.83 7.20 9.86
N TYR A 296 16.63 7.62 9.44
CA TYR A 296 15.96 8.79 10.02
C TYR A 296 15.47 8.53 11.44
N THR A 297 15.58 9.55 12.30
CA THR A 297 14.80 9.61 13.53
C THR A 297 13.33 9.95 13.21
N GLN A 298 12.46 9.89 14.23
CA GLN A 298 11.07 10.30 14.06
C GLN A 298 10.95 11.77 13.64
N GLU A 299 11.75 12.63 14.26
CA GLU A 299 11.76 14.05 13.94
C GLU A 299 12.25 14.32 12.51
N ASP A 300 13.23 13.56 12.04
CA ASP A 300 13.77 13.71 10.69
C ASP A 300 12.71 13.39 9.64
N TRP A 301 12.11 12.19 9.69
CA TRP A 301 11.15 11.81 8.65
C TRP A 301 9.89 12.69 8.69
N MET A 302 9.47 13.17 9.86
CA MET A 302 8.34 14.09 9.99
C MET A 302 8.57 15.42 9.26
N LYS A 303 9.82 15.90 9.24
CA LYS A 303 10.21 17.09 8.48
C LYS A 303 10.35 16.78 6.99
N VAL A 304 11.00 15.66 6.64
CA VAL A 304 11.28 15.32 5.24
C VAL A 304 10.00 14.97 4.47
N ARG A 305 9.01 14.32 5.09
CA ARG A 305 7.77 13.90 4.38
C ARG A 305 6.93 15.04 3.79
N ALA A 306 7.11 16.27 4.30
CA ALA A 306 6.42 17.48 3.88
C ALA A 306 7.23 18.30 2.86
N GLN A 307 8.43 17.84 2.49
CA GLN A 307 9.27 18.53 1.51
C GLN A 307 8.97 18.11 0.07
N ASP A 308 9.54 18.86 -0.86
CA ASP A 308 9.42 18.61 -2.29
C ASP A 308 10.07 17.29 -2.70
N ARG A 309 9.50 16.68 -3.74
CA ARG A 309 9.98 15.46 -4.42
C ARG A 309 11.51 15.43 -4.63
N ALA A 310 12.11 16.57 -4.96
CA ALA A 310 13.53 16.68 -5.27
C ALA A 310 14.46 16.51 -4.05
N THR A 311 13.95 16.61 -2.82
CA THR A 311 14.77 16.44 -1.60
C THR A 311 14.88 14.97 -1.17
N PHE A 312 14.08 14.08 -1.77
CA PHE A 312 14.06 12.68 -1.36
C PHE A 312 15.30 11.93 -1.88
N PRO A 313 16.07 11.26 -1.00
CA PRO A 313 17.31 10.61 -1.42
C PRO A 313 17.02 9.40 -2.34
N PRO A 314 17.83 9.20 -3.40
CA PRO A 314 17.72 8.01 -4.24
C PRO A 314 17.95 6.72 -3.45
N GLY A 315 17.11 5.72 -3.67
CA GLY A 315 17.17 4.42 -3.01
C GLY A 315 16.73 4.44 -1.55
N LYS A 316 16.15 5.53 -1.05
CA LYS A 316 15.78 5.69 0.36
C LYS A 316 14.30 6.00 0.53
N PHE A 317 13.70 5.38 1.53
CA PHE A 317 12.31 5.65 1.92
C PHE A 317 12.24 6.76 2.97
N ILE A 318 11.13 7.50 2.96
CA ILE A 318 10.82 8.51 3.98
C ILE A 318 9.82 7.93 4.96
N CYS A 319 8.63 7.55 4.47
CA CYS A 319 7.51 7.03 5.26
C CYS A 319 6.78 5.91 4.50
N PRO A 320 7.40 4.74 4.28
CA PRO A 320 6.74 3.65 3.57
C PRO A 320 5.54 3.16 4.38
N HIS A 321 4.40 3.08 3.72
CA HIS A 321 3.10 2.92 4.38
C HIS A 321 2.37 1.64 3.95
N SER A 322 2.45 1.28 2.67
CA SER A 322 1.98 -0.02 2.18
C SER A 322 2.94 -0.54 1.13
N ALA A 323 2.98 -1.87 1.02
CA ALA A 323 3.79 -2.56 0.05
C ALA A 323 3.14 -3.88 -0.33
N CYS A 324 3.35 -4.30 -1.58
CA CYS A 324 2.95 -5.61 -2.07
C CYS A 324 4.04 -6.20 -2.95
N PHE A 325 4.11 -7.53 -2.98
CA PHE A 325 4.84 -8.24 -4.02
C PHE A 325 4.01 -8.22 -5.29
N ASP A 326 4.69 -8.19 -6.45
CA ASP A 326 4.06 -8.51 -7.72
C ASP A 326 4.24 -9.98 -8.11
N HIS A 327 3.63 -10.41 -9.21
CA HIS A 327 3.70 -11.79 -9.69
C HIS A 327 5.13 -12.25 -9.99
N ALA A 328 6.01 -11.32 -10.38
CA ALA A 328 7.41 -11.56 -10.68
C ALA A 328 8.33 -11.48 -9.44
N GLY A 329 7.79 -11.17 -8.26
CA GLY A 329 8.56 -11.02 -7.02
C GLY A 329 9.28 -9.67 -6.88
N ASN A 330 8.94 -8.67 -7.71
CA ASN A 330 9.27 -7.28 -7.40
C ASN A 330 8.42 -6.81 -6.22
N ILE A 331 8.78 -5.68 -5.64
CA ILE A 331 8.01 -5.06 -4.56
C ILE A 331 7.56 -3.67 -5.00
N PHE A 332 6.27 -3.39 -4.89
CA PHE A 332 5.74 -2.04 -4.97
C PHE A 332 5.61 -1.47 -3.56
N VAL A 333 6.03 -0.22 -3.38
CA VAL A 333 5.99 0.50 -2.10
C VAL A 333 5.34 1.85 -2.33
N VAL A 334 4.39 2.20 -1.47
CA VAL A 334 3.74 3.51 -1.44
C VAL A 334 4.00 4.22 -0.12
N GLU A 335 4.13 5.53 -0.16
CA GLU A 335 4.59 6.33 0.98
C GLU A 335 3.61 7.39 1.44
N TRP A 336 3.59 7.59 2.76
CA TRP A 336 2.90 8.68 3.43
C TRP A 336 3.73 9.98 3.40
N VAL A 337 4.01 10.45 2.19
CA VAL A 337 4.62 11.74 1.89
C VAL A 337 3.60 12.63 1.17
N GLU A 338 3.64 13.94 1.43
CA GLU A 338 2.53 14.84 1.06
C GLU A 338 2.32 14.94 -0.46
N VAL A 339 3.41 14.85 -1.22
CA VAL A 339 3.41 14.83 -2.70
C VAL A 339 3.15 13.45 -3.31
N GLY A 340 2.96 12.42 -2.47
CA GLY A 340 2.86 11.02 -2.88
C GLY A 340 4.16 10.42 -3.44
N ARG A 341 4.36 9.11 -3.28
CA ARG A 341 5.42 8.37 -3.99
C ARG A 341 4.99 6.93 -4.21
N VAL A 342 5.19 6.44 -5.43
CA VAL A 342 5.16 5.02 -5.74
C VAL A 342 6.57 4.61 -6.14
N THR A 343 7.08 3.55 -5.54
CA THR A 343 8.40 2.99 -5.84
C THR A 343 8.25 1.54 -6.26
N LYS A 344 8.82 1.17 -7.40
CA LYS A 344 9.01 -0.25 -7.78
C LYS A 344 10.43 -0.65 -7.41
N LEU A 345 10.57 -1.61 -6.53
CA LEU A 345 11.81 -2.33 -6.25
C LEU A 345 11.86 -3.53 -7.20
N ARG A 346 12.62 -3.38 -8.29
CA ARG A 346 12.78 -4.45 -9.27
C ARG A 346 13.82 -5.45 -8.77
N LYS A 347 13.44 -6.72 -8.62
CA LYS A 347 14.33 -7.75 -8.10
C LYS A 347 15.53 -7.95 -9.02
N ILE A 348 16.73 -8.01 -8.45
CA ILE A 348 17.98 -8.33 -9.15
C ILE A 348 18.25 -9.80 -8.86
N ALA A 349 18.13 -10.62 -9.91
CA ALA A 349 18.41 -12.07 -10.01
C ALA A 349 18.54 -12.84 -8.68
#